data_AF-W0JB36-F1
#
_entry.id   AF-W0JB36-F1
#
_cell.length_a   1.000
_cell.length_b   1.000
_cell.length_c   1.000
_cell.angle_alpha   90.00
_cell.angle_beta   90.00
_cell.angle_gamma   90.00
#
_symmetry.space_group_name_H-M   'P 1'
#
loop_
_entity.id
_entity.type
_entity.pdbx_description
1 polymer ?
#
loop_
_entity_poly.entity_id
_entity_poly.type
_entity_poly.pdbx_seq_one_letter_code
_entity_poly.pdbx_strand_id
1 'polypeptide(L)'
;MKNSRLLFFTGIIAGALLTLAPAFGMLGTVLGMIRTFDELGAPGATDPAALANGISMSLYPAAVGLALFPVGVVVLVISLVCYFRAARSAGPAPAA
;
A
#
# COMPACT_ATOMS: atom_id res chain seq x y z
N MET A 1 3.75 -31.37 -2.99
CA MET A 1 3.25 -30.72 -1.76
C MET A 1 3.96 -29.41 -1.37
N LYS A 2 5.11 -29.02 -1.95
CA LYS A 2 5.84 -27.77 -1.58
C LYS A 2 5.18 -26.46 -2.06
N ASN A 3 4.48 -26.46 -3.21
CA ASN A 3 3.94 -25.22 -3.79
C ASN A 3 2.76 -24.59 -3.02
N SER A 4 1.91 -25.39 -2.35
CA SER A 4 0.75 -24.82 -1.63
C SER A 4 1.15 -23.98 -0.42
N ARG A 5 2.22 -24.36 0.32
CA ARG A 5 2.67 -23.59 1.48
C ARG A 5 3.36 -22.28 1.09
N LEU A 6 4.08 -22.27 -0.03
CA LEU A 6 4.74 -21.07 -0.54
C LEU A 6 3.71 -20.04 -1.03
N LEU A 7 2.64 -20.49 -1.69
CA LEU A 7 1.59 -19.62 -2.22
C LEU A 7 0.82 -18.90 -1.10
N PHE A 8 0.58 -19.56 0.05
CA PHE A 8 0.00 -18.90 1.23
C PHE A 8 0.94 -17.87 1.85
N PHE A 9 2.23 -18.19 1.97
CA PHE A 9 3.20 -17.28 2.58
C PHE A 9 3.41 -16.02 1.75
N THR A 10 3.56 -16.17 0.43
CA THR A 10 3.71 -15.04 -0.50
C THR A 10 2.43 -14.19 -0.56
N GLY A 11 1.24 -14.79 -0.52
CA GLY A 11 -0.03 -14.07 -0.53
C GLY A 11 -0.25 -13.19 0.72
N ILE A 12 0.13 -13.71 1.90
CA ILE A 12 0.07 -12.93 3.15
C ILE A 12 1.04 -11.75 3.11
N ILE A 13 2.29 -11.96 2.67
CA ILE A 13 3.29 -10.89 2.56
C ILE A 13 2.84 -9.81 1.58
N ALA A 14 2.37 -10.20 0.39
CA ALA A 14 1.90 -9.26 -0.62
C ALA A 14 0.70 -8.44 -0.13
N GLY A 15 -0.28 -9.10 0.50
CA GLY A 15 -1.44 -8.43 1.09
C GLY A 15 -1.05 -7.44 2.19
N ALA A 16 -0.10 -7.80 3.05
CA ALA A 16 0.40 -6.92 4.11
C ALA A 16 1.11 -5.68 3.54
N LEU A 17 1.96 -5.85 2.53
CA LEU A 17 2.65 -4.74 1.86
C LEU A 17 1.66 -3.79 1.17
N LEU A 18 0.66 -4.31 0.49
CA LEU A 18 -0.40 -3.51 -0.14
C LEU A 18 -1.26 -2.77 0.91
N THR A 19 -1.43 -3.34 2.10
CA THR A 19 -2.15 -2.68 3.21
C THR A 19 -1.36 -1.48 3.75
N LEU A 20 -0.04 -1.46 3.59
CA LEU A 20 0.81 -0.31 3.94
C LEU A 20 0.80 0.78 2.85
N ALA A 21 0.24 0.53 1.66
CA ALA A 21 0.25 1.48 0.54
C ALA A 21 -0.31 2.88 0.87
N PRO A 22 -1.36 3.06 1.69
CA PRO A 22 -1.83 4.39 2.10
C PRO A 22 -0.78 5.19 2.86
N ALA A 23 0.00 4.54 3.73
CA ALA A 23 1.04 5.22 4.50
C ALA A 23 2.14 5.76 3.56
N PHE A 24 2.54 4.97 2.56
CA PHE A 24 3.46 5.42 1.51
C PHE A 24 2.86 6.50 0.61
N GLY A 25 1.56 6.42 0.29
CA GLY A 25 0.86 7.46 -0.47
C GLY A 25 0.85 8.81 0.25
N MET A 26 0.56 8.80 1.55
CA MET A 26 0.63 10.00 2.41
C MET A 26 2.05 10.57 2.47
N LEU A 27 3.08 9.71 2.61
CA LEU A 27 4.47 10.13 2.56
C LEU A 27 4.80 10.82 1.22
N GLY A 28 4.34 10.25 0.10
CA GLY A 28 4.52 10.84 -1.23
C GLY A 28 3.87 12.22 -1.37
N THR A 29 2.66 12.40 -0.81
CA THR A 29 2.01 13.71 -0.78
C THR A 29 2.79 14.73 0.03
N VAL A 30 3.33 14.35 1.19
CA VAL A 30 4.16 15.24 2.00
C VAL A 30 5.41 15.69 1.23
N LEU A 31 6.11 14.74 0.58
CA LEU A 31 7.30 15.05 -0.22
C LEU A 31 6.98 15.97 -1.42
N GLY A 32 5.84 15.75 -2.09
CA GLY A 32 5.39 16.61 -3.19
C GLY A 32 5.08 18.04 -2.75
N MET A 33 4.39 18.18 -1.62
CA MET A 33 4.08 19.50 -1.05
C MET A 33 5.34 20.24 -0.61
N ILE A 34 6.33 19.55 -0.02
CA ILE A 34 7.63 20.16 0.32
C ILE A 34 8.28 20.77 -0.93
N ARG A 35 8.32 20.03 -2.04
CA ARG A 35 8.88 20.55 -3.32
C ARG A 35 8.10 21.75 -3.84
N THR A 36 6.78 21.66 -3.80
CA THR A 36 5.89 22.73 -4.25
C THR A 36 6.09 24.03 -3.47
N PHE A 37 6.31 23.95 -2.15
CA PHE A 37 6.61 25.11 -1.32
C PHE A 37 8.05 25.61 -1.45
N ASP A 38 9.01 24.73 -1.72
CA ASP A 38 10.40 25.11 -1.99
C ASP A 38 10.50 25.93 -3.27
N GLU A 39 9.78 25.52 -4.33
CA GLU A 39 9.65 26.28 -5.57
C GLU A 39 9.00 27.65 -5.33
N LEU A 40 7.96 27.74 -4.50
CA LEU A 40 7.31 29.01 -4.15
C LEU A 40 8.23 29.99 -3.40
N GLY A 41 9.18 29.48 -2.62
CA GLY A 41 10.14 30.29 -1.87
C GLY A 41 11.30 30.83 -2.72
N ALA A 42 11.45 30.36 -3.96
CA ALA A 42 12.56 30.74 -4.81
C ALA A 42 12.42 32.19 -5.35
N PRO A 43 13.53 32.94 -5.53
CA PRO A 43 13.47 34.29 -6.08
C PRO A 43 12.85 34.29 -7.49
N GLY A 44 11.72 34.98 -7.65
CA GLY A 44 10.97 35.05 -8.91
C GLY A 44 9.83 34.04 -9.05
N ALA A 45 9.57 33.20 -8.05
CA ALA A 45 8.48 32.24 -8.06
C ALA A 45 7.17 32.85 -7.56
N THR A 46 6.37 33.39 -8.47
CA THR A 46 5.04 33.94 -8.15
C THR A 46 3.93 33.43 -9.07
N ASP A 47 4.21 32.43 -9.93
CA ASP A 47 3.19 31.89 -10.83
C ASP A 47 2.18 31.02 -10.05
N PRO A 48 0.93 31.50 -9.86
CA PRO A 48 -0.08 30.76 -9.12
C PRO A 48 -0.52 29.50 -9.87
N ALA A 49 -0.39 29.46 -11.20
CA ALA A 49 -0.73 28.30 -12.01
C ALA A 49 0.26 27.15 -11.79
N ALA A 50 1.56 27.47 -11.69
CA ALA A 50 2.59 26.50 -11.35
C ALA A 50 2.37 25.90 -9.96
N LEU A 51 2.04 26.75 -8.96
CA LEU A 51 1.74 26.30 -7.61
C LEU A 51 0.53 25.35 -7.57
N ALA A 52 -0.58 25.73 -8.22
CA ALA A 52 -1.78 24.89 -8.29
C ALA A 52 -1.51 23.52 -8.95
N ASN A 53 -0.64 23.50 -9.96
CA ASN A 53 -0.20 22.26 -10.60
C ASN A 53 0.63 21.39 -9.64
N GLY A 54 1.62 21.97 -8.93
CA GLY A 54 2.43 21.25 -7.94
C GLY A 54 1.61 20.60 -6.82
N ILE A 55 0.61 21.32 -6.31
CA ILE A 55 -0.33 20.79 -5.31
C ILE A 55 -1.13 19.63 -5.90
N SER A 56 -1.67 19.79 -7.11
CA SER A 56 -2.44 18.75 -7.79
C SER A 56 -1.61 17.49 -8.00
N MET A 57 -0.35 17.64 -8.43
CA MET A 57 0.60 16.53 -8.61
C MET A 57 0.91 15.79 -7.30
N SER A 58 0.92 16.51 -6.18
CA SER A 58 1.17 15.94 -4.84
C SER A 58 0.03 15.06 -4.33
N LEU A 59 -1.17 15.12 -4.92
CA LEU A 59 -2.32 14.30 -4.51
C LEU A 59 -2.34 12.92 -5.18
N TYR A 60 -1.68 12.73 -6.32
CA TYR A 60 -1.66 11.41 -7.00
C TYR A 60 -1.10 10.26 -6.14
N PRO A 61 0.01 10.42 -5.39
CA PRO A 61 0.52 9.36 -4.53
C PRO A 61 -0.50 8.87 -3.49
N ALA A 62 -1.26 9.77 -2.87
CA ALA A 62 -2.33 9.42 -1.95
C ALA A 62 -3.48 8.69 -2.64
N ALA A 63 -3.90 9.15 -3.83
CA ALA A 63 -4.93 8.49 -4.61
C ALA A 63 -4.54 7.04 -4.96
N VAL A 64 -3.28 6.83 -5.38
CA VAL A 64 -2.76 5.48 -5.67
C VAL A 64 -2.68 4.62 -4.41
N GLY A 65 -2.19 5.17 -3.30
CA GLY A 65 -2.10 4.45 -2.02
C GLY A 65 -3.47 3.99 -1.51
N LEU A 66 -4.48 4.84 -1.61
CA LEU A 66 -5.86 4.51 -1.24
C LEU A 66 -6.51 3.50 -2.21
N ALA A 67 -6.21 3.58 -3.51
CA ALA A 67 -6.72 2.62 -4.48
C ALA A 67 -6.14 1.20 -4.28
N LEU A 68 -4.89 1.09 -3.84
CA LEU A 68 -4.22 -0.19 -3.59
C LEU A 68 -4.63 -0.85 -2.26
N PHE A 69 -5.07 -0.07 -1.28
CA PHE A 69 -5.48 -0.58 0.03
C PHE A 69 -6.58 -1.66 -0.01
N PRO A 70 -7.75 -1.45 -0.67
CA PRO A 70 -8.79 -2.48 -0.72
C PRO A 70 -8.30 -3.75 -1.43
N VAL A 71 -7.45 -3.61 -2.44
CA VAL A 71 -6.83 -4.76 -3.13
C VAL A 71 -5.94 -5.54 -2.15
N GLY A 72 -5.13 -4.85 -1.35
CA GLY A 72 -4.30 -5.46 -0.31
C GLY A 72 -5.11 -6.21 0.73
N VAL A 73 -6.19 -5.59 1.23
CA VAL A 73 -7.09 -6.21 2.21
C VAL A 73 -7.74 -7.47 1.63
N VAL A 74 -8.24 -7.42 0.40
CA VAL A 74 -8.87 -8.58 -0.26
C VAL A 74 -7.85 -9.72 -0.40
N VAL A 75 -6.65 -9.43 -0.89
CA VAL A 75 -5.58 -10.45 -1.04
C VAL A 75 -5.17 -11.04 0.32
N LEU A 76 -5.03 -10.19 1.34
CA LEU A 76 -4.67 -10.61 2.69
C LEU A 76 -5.76 -11.50 3.29
N VAL A 77 -7.03 -11.10 3.20
CA VAL A 77 -8.17 -11.87 3.72
C VAL A 77 -8.31 -13.21 3.00
N ILE A 78 -8.22 -13.25 1.66
CA ILE A 78 -8.28 -14.50 0.89
C ILE A 78 -7.13 -15.42 1.33
N SER A 79 -5.92 -14.90 1.43
CA SER A 79 -4.75 -15.68 1.84
C SER A 79 -4.90 -16.22 3.27
N LEU A 80 -5.44 -15.42 4.20
CA LEU A 80 -5.72 -15.83 5.57
C LEU A 80 -6.79 -16.94 5.63
N VAL A 81 -7.89 -16.77 4.91
CA VAL A 81 -8.99 -17.74 4.87
C VAL A 81 -8.51 -19.06 4.29
N CYS A 82 -7.75 -19.02 3.19
CA CYS A 82 -7.17 -20.23 2.61
C CYS A 82 -6.16 -20.90 3.56
N TYR A 83 -5.34 -20.12 4.27
CA TYR A 83 -4.43 -20.64 5.29
C TYR A 83 -5.17 -21.35 6.44
N PHE A 84 -6.21 -20.73 7.01
CA PHE A 84 -7.00 -21.33 8.08
C PHE A 84 -7.80 -22.57 7.62
N ARG A 85 -8.31 -22.57 6.38
CA ARG A 85 -8.97 -23.74 5.80
C ARG A 85 -7.99 -24.90 5.57
N ALA A 86 -6.77 -24.61 5.13
CA ALA A 86 -5.70 -25.60 5.01
C ALA A 86 -5.25 -26.14 6.38
N ALA A 87 -5.20 -25.28 7.41
CA ALA A 87 -4.88 -25.71 8.77
C ALA A 87 -5.96 -26.61 9.38
N ARG A 88 -7.25 -26.32 9.16
CA ARG A 88 -8.36 -27.18 9.63
C ARG A 88 -8.41 -28.55 8.96
N SER A 89 -7.97 -28.66 7.70
CA SER A 89 -7.92 -29.94 6.99
C SER A 89 -6.74 -30.83 7.40
N ALA A 90 -5.80 -30.32 8.20
CA ALA A 90 -4.67 -31.09 8.70
C ALA A 90 -4.99 -31.95 9.94
N GLY A 91 -6.19 -31.85 10.53
CA GLY A 91 -6.58 -32.58 11.75
C GLY A 91 -5.76 -32.14 12.99
N PRO A 92 -6.26 -32.40 14.22
CA PRO A 92 -5.46 -32.17 15.42
C PRO A 92 -4.17 -33.01 15.33
N ALA A 93 -3.01 -32.38 15.56
CA ALA A 93 -1.76 -33.12 15.72
C ALA A 93 -1.97 -34.21 16.79
N PRO A 94 -1.44 -35.44 16.60
CA PRO A 94 -1.58 -36.50 17.58
C PRO A 94 -1.12 -35.96 18.92
N ALA A 95 -2.03 -35.94 19.90
CA ALA A 95 -1.71 -35.61 21.28
C ALA A 95 -0.55 -36.52 21.70
N ALA A 96 0.61 -35.91 21.92
CA ALA A 96 1.75 -36.59 22.52
C ALA A 96 1.42 -37.00 23.96
#